data_AF-A0A2G6D5I5-F1
#
_entry.id   AF-A0A2G6D5I5-F1
#
_cell.length_a   1.000
_cell.length_b   1.000
_cell.length_c   1.000
_cell.angle_alpha   90.00
_cell.angle_beta   90.00
_cell.angle_gamma   90.00
#
_symmetry.space_group_name_H-M   'P 1'
#
loop_
_entity.id
_entity.type
_entity.pdbx_description
1 polymer ?
#
loop_
_entity_poly.entity_id
_entity_poly.type
_entity_poly.pdbx_seq_one_letter_code
_entity_poly.pdbx_strand_id
1 'polypeptide(L)'
;DPNFLGAFKGALPGHYRYNLRMYGHFMQQDLPAEQRGIFMAGDGISWTPAWVEGAVQTSLNAVWGIMTHLGGATHPDNPGPGDVYEALGPVGLPD
;
A
#
# COMPACT_ATOMS: atom_id res chain seq x y z
N ASP A 1 6.39 -16.94 18.67
CA ASP A 1 7.44 -15.91 18.55
C ASP A 1 6.82 -14.58 18.95
N PRO A 2 7.42 -13.79 19.86
CA PRO A 2 6.83 -12.52 20.31
C PRO A 2 6.80 -11.41 19.24
N ASN A 3 7.57 -11.53 18.16
CA ASN A 3 7.60 -10.53 17.08
C ASN A 3 6.53 -10.76 16.02
N PHE A 4 5.72 -11.82 16.14
CA PHE A 4 4.68 -12.18 15.19
C PHE A 4 3.42 -12.66 15.94
N LEU A 5 2.24 -12.31 15.41
CA LEU A 5 0.94 -12.68 16.02
C LEU A 5 0.18 -13.75 15.22
N GLY A 6 0.87 -14.44 14.30
CA GLY A 6 0.30 -15.47 13.43
C GLY A 6 1.22 -15.75 12.25
N ALA A 7 0.90 -16.78 11.46
CA ALA A 7 1.68 -17.08 10.25
C ALA A 7 1.52 -16.00 9.18
N PHE A 8 0.29 -15.51 8.98
CA PHE A 8 -0.07 -14.49 8.00
C PHE A 8 -1.53 -14.03 8.24
N LYS A 9 -1.93 -12.94 7.60
CA LYS A 9 -3.33 -12.44 7.60
C LYS A 9 -4.27 -13.44 6.92
N GLY A 10 -5.45 -13.67 7.50
CA GLY A 10 -6.60 -14.27 6.81
C GLY A 10 -7.69 -13.22 6.58
N ALA A 11 -8.01 -12.90 5.32
CA ALA A 11 -9.05 -11.92 5.02
C ALA A 11 -10.45 -12.52 5.25
N LEU A 12 -11.24 -11.90 6.13
CA LEU A 12 -12.63 -12.29 6.37
C LEU A 12 -13.58 -11.63 5.36
N PRO A 13 -14.78 -12.22 5.13
CA PRO A 13 -15.84 -11.53 4.40
C PRO A 13 -16.10 -10.13 4.97
N GLY A 14 -16.19 -9.13 4.09
CA GLY A 14 -16.40 -7.73 4.47
C GLY A 14 -15.13 -6.90 4.72
N HIS A 15 -13.95 -7.52 4.78
CA HIS A 15 -12.69 -6.79 5.06
C HIS A 15 -12.11 -6.01 3.87
N TYR A 16 -12.77 -6.02 2.72
CA TYR A 16 -12.27 -5.33 1.52
C TYR A 16 -11.99 -3.84 1.76
N ARG A 17 -12.91 -3.11 2.41
CA ARG A 17 -12.73 -1.67 2.69
C ARG A 17 -11.52 -1.40 3.60
N TYR A 18 -11.25 -2.27 4.56
CA TYR A 18 -10.05 -2.17 5.40
C TYR A 18 -8.78 -2.39 4.58
N ASN A 19 -8.76 -3.45 3.76
CA ASN A 19 -7.60 -3.77 2.95
C ASN A 19 -7.33 -2.70 1.87
N LEU A 20 -8.40 -2.12 1.30
CA LEU A 20 -8.30 -0.99 0.37
C LEU A 20 -7.62 0.21 1.02
N ARG A 21 -8.04 0.59 2.23
CA ARG A 21 -7.44 1.70 2.99
C ARG A 21 -5.97 1.44 3.30
N MET A 22 -5.63 0.22 3.73
CA MET A 22 -4.25 -0.16 4.04
C MET A 22 -3.37 -0.20 2.79
N TYR A 23 -3.84 -0.81 1.70
CA TYR A 23 -3.09 -0.95 0.45
C TYR A 23 -2.84 0.41 -0.23
N GLY A 24 -3.82 1.32 -0.16
CA GLY A 24 -3.70 2.68 -0.71
C GLY A 24 -2.96 3.68 0.17
N HIS A 25 -2.57 3.32 1.39
CA HIS A 25 -1.96 4.25 2.37
C HIS A 25 -0.68 4.94 1.89
N PHE A 26 0.03 4.36 0.91
CA PHE A 26 1.23 4.98 0.33
C PHE A 26 0.92 6.22 -0.53
N MET A 27 -0.32 6.40 -0.97
CA MET A 27 -0.82 7.60 -1.67
C MET A 27 -1.25 8.66 -0.64
N GLN A 28 -0.31 9.53 -0.26
CA GLN A 28 -0.49 10.43 0.88
C GLN A 28 -0.83 11.88 0.52
N GLN A 29 -1.01 12.20 -0.76
CA GLN A 29 -1.21 13.57 -1.24
C GLN A 29 -2.41 14.27 -0.61
N ASP A 30 -3.45 13.51 -0.23
CA ASP A 30 -4.69 14.03 0.37
C ASP A 30 -4.78 13.84 1.89
N LEU A 31 -3.74 13.25 2.52
CA LEU A 31 -3.73 13.07 3.99
C LEU A 31 -3.38 14.37 4.73
N PRO A 32 -3.86 14.59 5.96
CA PRO A 32 -3.35 15.65 6.84
C PRO A 32 -1.83 15.55 7.04
N ALA A 33 -1.15 16.68 7.21
CA ALA A 33 0.31 16.74 7.27
C ALA A 33 0.89 15.85 8.38
N GLU A 34 0.22 15.81 9.54
CA GLU A 34 0.58 14.98 10.69
C GLU A 34 0.43 13.47 10.47
N GLN A 35 -0.17 13.05 9.35
CA GLN A 35 -0.33 11.64 8.96
C GLN A 35 0.61 11.24 7.82
N ARG A 36 1.35 12.18 7.22
CA ARG A 36 2.28 11.91 6.11
C ARG A 36 3.65 11.49 6.64
N GLY A 37 4.38 10.70 5.86
CA GLY A 37 5.78 10.33 6.11
C GLY A 37 5.98 9.00 6.85
N ILE A 38 4.92 8.40 7.39
CA ILE A 38 4.92 6.99 7.81
C ILE A 38 4.44 6.11 6.67
N PHE A 39 5.07 4.96 6.44
CA PHE A 39 4.69 4.03 5.37
C PHE A 39 4.58 2.60 5.92
N MET A 40 3.65 1.83 5.37
CA MET A 40 3.41 0.43 5.74
C MET A 40 3.55 -0.45 4.50
N ALA A 41 4.16 -1.62 4.68
CA ALA A 41 4.30 -2.65 3.64
C ALA A 41 4.33 -4.04 4.29
N GLY A 42 4.19 -5.08 3.48
CA GLY A 42 4.18 -6.47 3.91
C GLY A 42 2.97 -7.23 3.36
N ASP A 43 3.01 -8.55 3.45
CA ASP A 43 1.92 -9.41 2.97
C ASP A 43 0.60 -9.12 3.72
N GLY A 44 0.68 -8.69 4.98
CA GLY A 44 -0.44 -8.16 5.76
C GLY A 44 -1.13 -6.94 5.14
N ILE A 45 -0.39 -6.10 4.40
CA ILE A 45 -0.94 -4.94 3.65
C ILE A 45 -1.48 -5.35 2.28
N SER A 46 -0.97 -6.46 1.73
CA SER A 46 -1.26 -6.90 0.36
C SER A 46 -2.67 -7.48 0.17
N TRP A 47 -3.04 -7.71 -1.09
CA TRP A 47 -4.24 -8.47 -1.46
C TRP A 47 -4.04 -9.99 -1.43
N THR A 48 -2.80 -10.46 -1.33
CA THR A 48 -2.39 -11.86 -1.38
C THR A 48 -1.60 -12.24 -0.13
N PRO A 49 -2.20 -12.15 1.08
CA PRO A 49 -1.50 -12.57 2.29
C PRO A 49 -1.14 -14.05 2.23
N ALA A 50 -0.15 -14.47 3.03
CA ALA A 50 0.48 -15.79 2.97
C ALA A 50 1.36 -16.03 1.74
N TRP A 51 1.54 -15.03 0.87
CA TRP A 51 2.41 -15.11 -0.31
C TRP A 51 3.41 -13.96 -0.32
N VAL A 52 4.69 -14.32 -0.48
CA VAL A 52 5.80 -13.35 -0.41
C VAL A 52 5.72 -12.25 -1.46
N GLU A 53 5.15 -12.53 -2.63
CA GLU A 53 4.94 -11.55 -3.69
C GLU A 53 4.15 -10.32 -3.20
N GLY A 54 3.14 -10.54 -2.34
CA GLY A 54 2.38 -9.45 -1.74
C GLY A 54 3.24 -8.52 -0.87
N ALA A 55 4.21 -9.08 -0.14
CA ALA A 55 5.16 -8.29 0.64
C ALA A 55 6.09 -7.47 -0.27
N VAL A 56 6.58 -8.05 -1.37
CA VAL A 56 7.46 -7.37 -2.32
C VAL A 56 6.73 -6.22 -3.02
N GLN A 57 5.54 -6.48 -3.56
CA GLN A 57 4.78 -5.45 -4.29
C GLN A 57 4.37 -4.28 -3.39
N THR A 58 3.89 -4.55 -2.18
CA THR A 58 3.55 -3.48 -1.23
C THR A 58 4.78 -2.71 -0.77
N SER A 59 5.95 -3.36 -0.68
CA SER A 59 7.22 -2.67 -0.44
C SER A 59 7.58 -1.73 -1.59
N LEU A 60 7.39 -2.14 -2.85
CA LEU A 60 7.63 -1.27 -4.01
C LEU A 60 6.68 -0.07 -4.07
N ASN A 61 5.41 -0.25 -3.67
CA ASN A 61 4.49 0.87 -3.51
C ASN A 61 5.00 1.86 -2.45
N ALA A 62 5.47 1.36 -1.30
CA ALA A 62 6.06 2.19 -0.26
C ALA A 62 7.35 2.89 -0.74
N VAL A 63 8.19 2.24 -1.55
CA VAL A 63 9.37 2.88 -2.17
C VAL A 63 8.95 4.08 -3.01
N TRP A 64 7.92 3.94 -3.85
CA TRP A 64 7.38 5.07 -4.61
C TRP A 64 6.87 6.17 -3.68
N GLY A 65 6.12 5.81 -2.63
CA GLY A 65 5.59 6.78 -1.66
C GLY A 65 6.69 7.56 -0.94
N ILE A 66 7.75 6.88 -0.51
CA ILE A 66 8.91 7.50 0.16
C ILE A 66 9.68 8.40 -0.80
N MET A 67 9.94 7.95 -2.02
CA MET A 67 10.58 8.75 -3.07
C MET A 67 9.80 10.05 -3.29
N THR A 68 8.49 9.96 -3.48
CA THR A 68 7.61 11.13 -3.66
C THR A 68 7.60 12.03 -2.42
N HIS A 69 7.57 11.47 -1.20
CA HIS A 69 7.64 12.24 0.04
C HIS A 69 8.94 13.04 0.19
N LEU A 70 10.05 12.50 -0.33
CA LEU A 70 11.35 13.17 -0.36
C LEU A 70 11.51 14.15 -1.54
N GLY A 71 10.45 14.38 -2.33
CA GLY A 71 10.46 15.29 -3.49
C GLY A 71 11.04 14.68 -4.77
N GLY A 72 11.22 13.36 -4.82
CA GLY A 72 11.61 12.63 -6.02
C GLY A 72 10.43 12.32 -6.94
N ALA A 73 10.73 11.80 -8.12
CA ALA A 73 9.76 11.35 -9.12
C ALA A 73 10.34 10.19 -9.93
N THR A 74 9.47 9.39 -10.54
CA THR A 74 9.87 8.35 -11.50
C THR A 74 10.34 8.95 -12.82
N HIS A 75 11.07 8.16 -13.61
CA HIS A 75 11.43 8.56 -14.96
C HIS A 75 10.18 8.54 -15.86
N PRO A 76 9.98 9.50 -16.78
CA PRO A 76 8.78 9.56 -17.62
C PRO A 76 8.48 8.28 -18.42
N ASP A 77 9.54 7.62 -18.91
CA ASP A 77 9.41 6.36 -19.68
C ASP A 77 9.25 5.10 -18.80
N ASN A 78 9.25 5.25 -17.48
CA ASN A 78 9.10 4.13 -16.54
C ASN A 78 8.27 4.55 -15.31
N PRO A 79 6.95 4.78 -15.49
CA PRO A 79 6.06 5.14 -14.40
C PRO A 79 5.99 4.04 -13.35
N GLY A 80 5.93 4.45 -12.09
CA GLY A 80 5.82 3.58 -10.94
C GLY A 80 4.37 3.45 -10.42
N PRO A 81 4.19 2.75 -9.30
CA PRO A 81 2.86 2.41 -8.79
C PRO A 81 1.95 3.61 -8.52
N GLY A 82 2.47 4.67 -7.91
CA GLY A 82 1.64 5.82 -7.56
C GLY A 82 1.32 6.75 -8.74
N ASP A 83 2.08 6.66 -9.83
CA ASP A 83 1.83 7.46 -11.04
C ASP A 83 0.55 7.03 -11.77
N VAL A 84 0.11 5.78 -11.55
CA VAL A 84 -1.07 5.19 -12.21
C VAL A 84 -2.13 4.71 -11.21
N TYR A 85 -1.93 4.91 -9.91
CA TYR A 85 -2.79 4.34 -8.87
C TYR A 85 -4.23 4.86 -8.93
N GLU A 86 -4.43 6.14 -9.25
CA GLU A 86 -5.78 6.71 -9.37
C GLU A 86 -6.59 6.03 -10.49
N ALA A 87 -5.93 5.68 -11.60
CA ALA A 87 -6.58 5.06 -12.75
C ALA A 87 -6.73 3.54 -12.63
N LEU A 88 -5.74 2.86 -12.02
CA LEU A 88 -5.62 1.40 -12.03
C LEU A 88 -5.71 0.74 -10.65
N GLY A 89 -5.83 1.54 -9.59
CA GLY A 89 -5.90 1.06 -8.22
C GLY A 89 -7.18 0.25 -7.94
N PRO A 90 -7.25 -0.41 -6.77
CA PRO A 90 -8.42 -1.20 -6.41
C PRO A 90 -9.67 -0.31 -6.26
N VAL A 91 -10.82 -0.84 -6.68
CA VAL A 91 -12.08 -0.09 -6.74
C VAL A 91 -12.56 0.34 -5.35
N GLY A 92 -12.94 1.61 -5.20
CA GLY A 92 -13.63 2.10 -4.01
C GLY A 92 -15.06 1.54 -3.92
N LEU A 93 -15.46 1.05 -2.74
CA LEU A 93 -16.86 0.67 -2.49
C LEU A 93 -17.62 1.85 -1.87
N PRO A 94 -18.93 1.99 -2.13
CA PRO A 94 -19.76 3.00 -1.48
C PRO A 94 -19.82 2.78 0.04
N ASP A 95 -20.25 3.79 0.80
CA ASP A 95 -20.54 3.64 2.22
C ASP A 95 -21.80 2.81 2.48
#